data_AF-A0A354F7D9-F1
#
_entry.id   AF-A0A354F7D9-F1
#
_cell.length_a   1.000
_cell.length_b   1.000
_cell.length_c   1.000
_cell.angle_alpha   90.00
_cell.angle_beta   90.00
_cell.angle_gamma   90.00
#
_symmetry.space_group_name_H-M   'P 1'
#
loop_
_entity.id
_entity.type
_entity.pdbx_description
1 polymer ?
#
loop_
_entity_poly.entity_id
_entity_poly.type
_entity_poly.pdbx_seq_one_letter_code
_entity_poly.pdbx_strand_id
1 'polypeptide(L)'
;TYELLSNYIVWQETGIPYLNVENIKDGYIDFDGVKFIDNEVNEILKKSQIKEGQVIITMAGTIGNSAVAHKVPSKINSNQATAKITLKRGCSPYFLSAFLNSYSGRKQTEREIVSSVQPNIFLWQIKKLKVPLASKDKEKEIENIYIEGLNTLEQSNSLYSKAKDLLLEELGLKDFIIEDDLAYTVKLSNLKSARRADADYFQPKYKRIVDKIRKYNLRSLGDLVSIKKGFEPGSDEYQEEGKLFIRVSSISKHGIIDKDQKYLSNELYYVLRKDFEPKTGEILLTKDATPGIAYVLKEPVEGIIAGGIIRLKLKEDIESEYLALCVNSMIGQVQIERDAGGSVIVHWKPDQIKDLQIPILSKFTQQKIADLVRKSHEAHTKAKDLLEKAKKEVERLINN
;
A
#
# COMPACT_ATOMS: atom_id res chain seq x y z
N THR A 1 -16.94 19.39 27.40
CA THR A 1 -15.78 19.85 26.59
C THR A 1 -15.05 18.62 26.11
N TYR A 2 -15.38 18.12 24.92
CA TYR A 2 -14.60 17.07 24.28
C TYR A 2 -13.39 17.76 23.64
N GLU A 3 -12.34 17.99 24.41
CA GLU A 3 -11.02 18.08 23.79
C GLU A 3 -10.86 16.81 22.96
N LEU A 4 -10.56 16.98 21.66
CA LEU A 4 -10.34 15.87 20.75
C LEU A 4 -9.23 15.00 21.37
N LEU A 5 -9.58 13.80 21.84
CA LEU A 5 -8.65 12.82 22.42
C LEU A 5 -7.45 12.53 21.50
N SER A 6 -7.56 12.85 20.21
CA SER A 6 -6.46 12.79 19.24
C SER A 6 -5.30 13.75 19.52
N ASN A 7 -5.50 14.83 20.29
CA ASN A 7 -4.43 15.77 20.65
C ASN A 7 -3.43 15.18 21.67
N TYR A 8 -3.78 14.05 22.29
CA TYR A 8 -2.92 13.34 23.25
C TYR A 8 -2.11 12.22 22.59
N ILE A 9 -2.27 11.98 21.28
CA ILE A 9 -1.57 10.89 20.60
C ILE A 9 -0.20 11.39 20.12
N VAL A 10 0.84 10.99 20.84
CA VAL A 10 2.22 11.05 20.35
C VAL A 10 2.50 9.74 19.62
N TRP A 11 2.76 9.84 18.31
CA TRP A 11 3.08 8.67 17.49
C TRP A 11 4.45 8.12 17.85
N GLN A 12 4.52 6.80 17.97
CA GLN A 12 5.74 6.06 18.26
C GLN A 12 6.26 5.37 16.99
N GLU A 13 7.57 5.11 16.93
CA GLU A 13 8.15 4.29 15.84
C GLU A 13 7.76 2.81 15.98
N THR A 14 7.59 2.34 17.21
CA THR A 14 7.16 0.97 17.55
C THR A 14 6.20 1.01 18.73
N GLY A 15 5.37 -0.02 18.90
CA GLY A 15 4.44 -0.10 20.03
C GLY A 15 3.15 -0.83 19.70
N ILE A 16 2.04 -0.33 20.25
CA ILE A 16 0.70 -0.87 20.02
C ILE A 16 0.16 -0.32 18.69
N PRO A 17 -0.26 -1.17 17.73
CA PRO A 17 -0.80 -0.68 16.47
C PRO A 17 -2.08 0.12 16.65
N TYR A 18 -2.17 1.23 15.91
CA TYR A 18 -3.33 2.10 15.85
C TYR A 18 -3.84 2.19 14.40
N LEU A 19 -4.97 1.52 14.14
CA LEU A 19 -5.55 1.40 12.80
C LEU A 19 -6.33 2.65 12.41
N ASN A 20 -6.04 3.18 11.23
CA ASN A 20 -6.87 4.16 10.55
C ASN A 20 -7.77 3.48 9.49
N VAL A 21 -8.64 4.27 8.86
CA VAL A 21 -9.50 3.83 7.75
C VAL A 21 -8.68 3.19 6.62
N GLU A 22 -7.48 3.71 6.35
CA GLU A 22 -6.59 3.20 5.31
C GLU A 22 -6.08 1.78 5.58
N ASN A 23 -6.04 1.35 6.84
CA ASN A 23 -5.63 -0.01 7.23
C ASN A 23 -6.76 -1.03 7.06
N ILE A 24 -8.02 -0.60 6.95
CA ILE A 24 -9.15 -1.50 6.74
C ILE A 24 -9.41 -1.64 5.24
N LYS A 25 -8.89 -2.72 4.64
CA LYS A 25 -9.05 -3.02 3.22
C LYS A 25 -10.31 -3.87 2.99
N ASP A 26 -10.60 -4.16 1.74
CA ASP A 26 -11.64 -5.10 1.35
C ASP A 26 -11.26 -6.53 1.78
N GLY A 27 -11.71 -6.92 2.97
CA GLY A 27 -11.62 -8.28 3.49
C GLY A 27 -10.41 -8.55 4.39
N TYR A 28 -9.54 -7.57 4.66
CA TYR A 28 -8.38 -7.77 5.54
C TYR A 28 -7.90 -6.47 6.18
N ILE A 29 -7.15 -6.62 7.27
CA ILE A 29 -6.44 -5.53 7.93
C ILE A 29 -5.02 -5.47 7.38
N ASP A 30 -4.65 -4.33 6.83
CA ASP A 30 -3.32 -4.05 6.32
C ASP A 30 -2.51 -3.30 7.38
N PHE A 31 -1.44 -3.94 7.86
CA PHE A 31 -0.53 -3.37 8.85
C PHE A 31 0.64 -2.62 8.22
N ASP A 32 0.74 -2.57 6.89
CA ASP A 32 1.77 -1.77 6.22
C ASP A 32 1.59 -0.28 6.53
N GLY A 33 2.66 0.38 6.99
CA GLY A 33 2.63 1.79 7.40
C GLY A 33 1.71 2.10 8.59
N VAL A 34 1.31 1.10 9.39
CA VAL A 34 0.49 1.31 10.58
C VAL A 34 1.21 2.23 11.57
N LYS A 35 0.45 3.10 12.23
CA LYS A 35 0.98 3.97 13.28
C LYS A 35 1.01 3.24 14.62
N PHE A 36 1.93 3.62 15.49
CA PHE A 36 2.04 3.04 16.82
C PHE A 36 1.76 4.06 17.93
N ILE A 37 1.16 3.57 19.00
CA ILE A 37 0.92 4.30 20.25
C ILE A 37 1.55 3.53 21.41
N ASP A 38 1.80 4.22 22.52
CA ASP A 38 2.28 3.61 23.74
C ASP A 38 1.14 2.96 24.56
N ASN A 39 1.50 2.34 25.69
CA ASN A 39 0.54 1.71 26.59
C ASN A 39 -0.38 2.72 27.27
N GLU A 40 0.10 3.93 27.59
CA GLU A 40 -0.69 4.95 28.31
C GLU A 40 -1.85 5.43 27.44
N VAL A 41 -1.56 5.77 26.18
CA VAL A 41 -2.57 6.14 25.18
C VAL A 41 -3.54 4.99 24.94
N ASN A 42 -3.07 3.74 24.84
CA ASN A 42 -3.96 2.58 24.72
C ASN A 42 -4.93 2.45 25.91
N GLU A 43 -4.48 2.72 27.13
CA GLU A 43 -5.33 2.68 28.33
C GLU A 43 -6.34 3.83 28.38
N ILE A 44 -5.96 5.03 27.91
CA ILE A 44 -6.88 6.15 27.73
C ILE A 44 -7.95 5.81 26.68
N LEU A 45 -7.54 5.15 25.59
CA LEU A 45 -8.37 4.78 24.46
C LEU A 45 -8.97 3.37 24.56
N LYS A 46 -9.27 2.86 25.76
CA LYS A 46 -9.87 1.53 25.99
C LYS A 46 -11.08 1.22 25.10
N LYS A 47 -11.95 2.21 24.85
CA LYS A 47 -13.13 2.04 23.98
C LYS A 47 -12.76 1.83 22.52
N SER A 48 -11.57 2.27 22.10
CA SER A 48 -11.07 2.12 20.74
C SER A 48 -10.32 0.80 20.50
N GLN A 49 -10.07 0.00 21.54
CA GLN A 49 -9.48 -1.33 21.43
C GLN A 49 -10.31 -2.26 20.52
N ILE A 50 -9.63 -3.06 19.71
CA ILE A 50 -10.18 -4.11 18.87
C ILE A 50 -9.97 -5.46 19.57
N LYS A 51 -10.94 -6.36 19.46
CA LYS A 51 -10.85 -7.73 19.96
C LYS A 51 -10.84 -8.72 18.81
N GLU A 52 -10.11 -9.82 18.99
CA GLU A 52 -10.11 -10.95 18.07
C GLU A 52 -11.55 -11.41 17.73
N GLY A 53 -11.80 -11.69 16.46
CA GLY A 53 -13.11 -12.10 15.93
C GLY A 53 -14.12 -10.96 15.75
N GLN A 54 -13.81 -9.71 16.10
CA GLN A 54 -14.66 -8.57 15.74
C GLN A 54 -14.58 -8.27 14.24
N VAL A 55 -15.70 -7.83 13.66
CA VAL A 55 -15.73 -7.29 12.30
C VAL A 55 -15.58 -5.78 12.38
N ILE A 56 -14.61 -5.23 11.68
CA ILE A 56 -14.35 -3.79 11.61
C ILE A 56 -14.91 -3.29 10.29
N ILE A 57 -15.71 -2.21 10.31
CA ILE A 57 -16.20 -1.54 9.10
C ILE A 57 -15.85 -0.05 9.12
N THR A 58 -15.41 0.49 7.99
CA THR A 58 -15.06 1.91 7.87
C THR A 58 -16.31 2.79 7.76
N MET A 59 -16.32 3.88 8.52
CA MET A 59 -17.46 4.79 8.67
C MET A 59 -17.28 6.11 7.89
N ALA A 60 -16.06 6.63 7.78
CA ALA A 60 -15.74 7.87 7.07
C ALA A 60 -14.54 7.68 6.13
N GLY A 61 -14.38 8.57 5.14
CA GLY A 61 -13.35 8.43 4.11
C GLY A 61 -13.74 7.37 3.07
N THR A 62 -12.98 6.27 2.99
CA THR A 62 -13.42 5.08 2.23
C THR A 62 -14.45 4.34 3.07
N ILE A 63 -15.73 4.50 2.77
CA ILE A 63 -16.84 3.94 3.57
C ILE A 63 -17.14 2.49 3.18
N GLY A 64 -17.44 1.65 4.17
CA GLY A 64 -17.98 0.31 3.99
C GLY A 64 -16.96 -0.79 3.72
N ASN A 65 -15.65 -0.50 3.75
CA ASN A 65 -14.66 -1.57 3.77
C ASN A 65 -14.80 -2.33 5.08
N SER A 66 -14.85 -3.65 5.01
CA SER A 66 -14.97 -4.52 6.17
C SER A 66 -13.81 -5.51 6.25
N ALA A 67 -13.33 -5.78 7.46
CA ALA A 67 -12.34 -6.81 7.73
C ALA A 67 -12.59 -7.49 9.08
N VAL A 68 -12.22 -8.77 9.18
CA VAL A 68 -12.22 -9.49 10.46
C VAL A 68 -10.91 -9.22 11.20
N ALA A 69 -10.99 -8.93 12.49
CA ALA A 69 -9.84 -8.98 13.40
C ALA A 69 -9.42 -10.45 13.57
N HIS A 70 -8.55 -10.92 12.67
CA HIS A 70 -8.05 -12.28 12.58
C HIS A 70 -6.56 -12.31 12.89
N LYS A 71 -6.15 -13.08 13.91
CA LYS A 71 -4.76 -13.17 14.39
C LYS A 71 -4.14 -11.79 14.64
N VAL A 72 -4.93 -10.84 15.17
CA VAL A 72 -4.41 -9.49 15.43
C VAL A 72 -3.57 -9.48 16.72
N PRO A 73 -2.67 -8.50 16.90
CA PRO A 73 -1.95 -8.32 18.15
C PRO A 73 -2.90 -8.22 19.36
N SER A 74 -2.45 -8.67 20.53
CA SER A 74 -3.26 -8.71 21.75
C SER A 74 -3.74 -7.33 22.22
N LYS A 75 -2.98 -6.29 21.90
CA LYS A 75 -3.37 -4.89 22.06
C LYS A 75 -3.34 -4.22 20.69
N ILE A 76 -4.46 -3.60 20.34
CA ILE A 76 -4.63 -2.88 19.09
C ILE A 76 -5.79 -1.91 19.25
N ASN A 77 -5.65 -0.71 18.71
CA ASN A 77 -6.67 0.33 18.73
C ASN A 77 -7.07 0.69 17.31
N SER A 78 -8.23 1.30 17.13
CA SER A 78 -8.62 1.94 15.88
C SER A 78 -9.09 3.36 16.08
N ASN A 79 -9.07 4.15 15.00
CA ASN A 79 -9.62 5.48 15.00
C ASN A 79 -11.17 5.49 15.04
N GLN A 80 -11.74 6.65 15.39
CA GLN A 80 -13.18 6.85 15.50
C GLN A 80 -13.96 6.77 14.18
N ALA A 81 -13.26 6.72 13.05
CA ALA A 81 -13.83 6.54 11.73
C ALA A 81 -14.04 5.07 11.36
N THR A 82 -14.00 4.17 12.35
CA THR A 82 -14.30 2.74 12.21
C THR A 82 -15.32 2.29 13.25
N ALA A 83 -16.20 1.38 12.86
CA ALA A 83 -17.08 0.66 13.79
C ALA A 83 -16.54 -0.74 14.02
N LYS A 84 -16.68 -1.24 15.26
CA LYS A 84 -16.33 -2.60 15.65
C LYS A 84 -17.59 -3.35 16.01
N ILE A 85 -17.89 -4.38 15.24
CA ILE A 85 -19.08 -5.18 15.34
C ILE A 85 -18.72 -6.46 16.10
N THR A 86 -19.38 -6.65 17.25
CA THR A 86 -19.34 -7.91 17.99
C THR A 86 -20.61 -8.68 17.70
N LEU A 87 -20.48 -9.84 17.05
CA LEU A 87 -21.61 -10.67 16.70
C LEU A 87 -22.23 -11.31 17.95
N LYS A 88 -23.57 -11.28 18.03
CA LYS A 88 -24.31 -12.14 18.95
C LYS A 88 -24.28 -13.56 18.40
N ARG A 89 -24.29 -14.57 19.28
CA ARG A 89 -24.12 -16.01 18.94
C ARG A 89 -24.88 -16.39 17.66
N GLY A 90 -24.21 -17.13 16.76
CA GLY A 90 -24.87 -17.78 15.62
C GLY A 90 -24.66 -17.13 14.25
N CYS A 91 -23.69 -16.24 14.06
CA CYS A 91 -23.24 -15.83 12.72
C CYS A 91 -21.71 -15.81 12.67
N SER A 92 -21.11 -16.21 11.55
CA SER A 92 -19.66 -16.18 11.36
C SER A 92 -19.18 -14.74 11.07
N PRO A 93 -18.13 -14.22 11.75
CA PRO A 93 -17.57 -12.91 11.43
C PRO A 93 -17.01 -12.83 10.01
N TYR A 94 -16.50 -13.94 9.50
CA TYR A 94 -15.97 -14.04 8.15
C TYR A 94 -17.10 -13.98 7.11
N PHE A 95 -18.21 -14.67 7.37
CA PHE A 95 -19.42 -14.54 6.55
C PHE A 95 -19.95 -13.10 6.55
N LEU A 96 -20.09 -12.48 7.73
CA LEU A 96 -20.54 -11.08 7.81
C LEU A 96 -19.60 -10.15 7.03
N SER A 97 -18.28 -10.28 7.19
CA SER A 97 -17.35 -9.42 6.48
C SER A 97 -17.37 -9.67 4.96
N ALA A 98 -17.52 -10.93 4.52
CA ALA A 98 -17.69 -11.26 3.11
C ALA A 98 -18.96 -10.58 2.55
N PHE A 99 -20.07 -10.63 3.28
CA PHE A 99 -21.31 -9.94 2.91
C PHE A 99 -21.15 -8.41 2.87
N LEU A 100 -20.55 -7.79 3.88
CA LEU A 100 -20.41 -6.33 3.93
C LEU A 100 -19.58 -5.79 2.76
N ASN A 101 -18.60 -6.56 2.30
CA ASN A 101 -17.79 -6.21 1.13
C ASN A 101 -18.38 -6.67 -0.21
N SER A 102 -19.40 -7.52 -0.21
CA SER A 102 -20.07 -7.98 -1.44
C SER A 102 -20.90 -6.84 -2.04
N TYR A 103 -21.30 -6.98 -3.31
CA TYR A 103 -22.07 -5.95 -4.03
C TYR A 103 -23.31 -5.50 -3.23
N SER A 104 -24.09 -6.45 -2.72
CA SER A 104 -25.31 -6.20 -1.95
C SER A 104 -25.02 -5.49 -0.62
N GLY A 105 -23.97 -5.87 0.13
CA GLY A 105 -23.59 -5.20 1.37
C GLY A 105 -23.05 -3.78 1.15
N ARG A 106 -22.25 -3.59 0.09
CA ARG A 106 -21.75 -2.27 -0.33
C ARG A 106 -22.90 -1.34 -0.71
N LYS A 107 -23.85 -1.81 -1.52
CA LYS A 107 -25.04 -1.03 -1.90
C LYS A 107 -25.90 -0.62 -0.71
N GLN A 108 -26.01 -1.45 0.32
CA GLN A 108 -26.70 -1.06 1.55
C GLN A 108 -25.94 0.05 2.30
N THR A 109 -24.62 -0.07 2.41
CA THR A 109 -23.81 0.94 3.09
C THR A 109 -23.81 2.28 2.33
N GLU A 110 -23.70 2.23 1.00
CA GLU A 110 -23.77 3.42 0.12
C GLU A 110 -25.09 4.19 0.27
N ARG A 111 -26.22 3.49 0.41
CA ARG A 111 -27.55 4.11 0.61
C ARG A 111 -27.69 4.85 1.94
N GLU A 112 -26.92 4.44 2.94
CA GLU A 112 -26.94 5.04 4.27
C GLU A 112 -25.98 6.24 4.39
N ILE A 113 -25.20 6.55 3.36
CA ILE A 113 -24.29 7.70 3.41
C ILE A 113 -25.11 8.99 3.55
N VAL A 114 -24.84 9.74 4.62
CA VAL A 114 -25.39 11.09 4.81
C VAL A 114 -24.36 12.10 4.31
N SER A 115 -24.80 13.10 3.54
CA SER A 115 -23.92 14.13 2.97
C SER A 115 -24.38 15.55 3.36
N SER A 116 -23.46 16.32 3.95
CA SER A 116 -23.44 17.79 3.81
C SER A 116 -22.04 18.33 3.54
N VAL A 117 -20.95 17.71 4.05
CA VAL A 117 -19.54 18.08 3.71
C VAL A 117 -18.59 16.86 3.67
N GLN A 118 -18.62 15.97 4.67
CA GLN A 118 -17.86 14.70 4.64
C GLN A 118 -18.83 13.50 4.68
N PRO A 119 -18.82 12.62 3.67
CA PRO A 119 -19.56 11.37 3.71
C PRO A 119 -19.23 10.57 4.98
N ASN A 120 -20.26 10.11 5.68
CA ASN A 120 -20.12 9.27 6.87
C ASN A 120 -21.34 8.35 7.01
N ILE A 121 -21.15 7.19 7.66
CA ILE A 121 -22.22 6.31 8.14
C ILE A 121 -22.15 6.21 9.66
N PHE A 122 -23.28 6.34 10.34
CA PHE A 122 -23.36 6.28 11.80
C PHE A 122 -23.61 4.86 12.33
N LEU A 123 -23.24 4.60 13.59
CA LEU A 123 -23.42 3.28 14.24
C LEU A 123 -24.87 2.77 14.21
N TRP A 124 -25.87 3.66 14.28
CA TRP A 124 -27.27 3.26 14.23
C TRP A 124 -27.73 2.85 12.82
N GLN A 125 -27.06 3.33 11.77
CA GLN A 125 -27.30 2.92 10.38
C GLN A 125 -26.68 1.54 10.11
N ILE A 126 -25.48 1.31 10.62
CA ILE A 126 -24.84 -0.02 10.56
C ILE A 126 -25.73 -1.08 11.20
N LYS A 127 -26.42 -0.75 12.31
CA LYS A 127 -27.39 -1.65 12.97
C LYS A 127 -28.64 -1.96 12.13
N LYS A 128 -28.95 -1.17 11.09
CA LYS A 128 -30.09 -1.36 10.20
C LYS A 128 -29.76 -2.22 8.97
N LEU A 129 -28.48 -2.47 8.71
CA LEU A 129 -28.04 -3.31 7.59
C LEU A 129 -28.68 -4.70 7.70
N LYS A 130 -29.30 -5.15 6.61
CA LYS A 130 -29.95 -6.45 6.50
C LYS A 130 -28.92 -7.47 6.04
N VAL A 131 -28.57 -8.40 6.92
CA VAL A 131 -27.65 -9.51 6.63
C VAL A 131 -28.47 -10.73 6.19
N PRO A 132 -28.11 -11.40 5.09
CA PRO A 132 -28.82 -12.59 4.63
C PRO A 132 -28.72 -13.73 5.65
N LEU A 133 -29.78 -14.53 5.76
CA LEU A 133 -29.75 -15.77 6.53
C LEU A 133 -29.14 -16.87 5.68
N ALA A 134 -28.13 -17.56 6.20
CA ALA A 134 -27.50 -18.71 5.57
C ALA A 134 -27.55 -19.91 6.50
N SER A 135 -27.57 -21.13 5.94
CA SER A 135 -27.39 -22.34 6.74
C SER A 135 -26.00 -22.35 7.37
N LYS A 136 -25.85 -23.05 8.51
CA LYS A 136 -24.56 -23.20 9.20
C LYS A 136 -23.47 -23.75 8.28
N ASP A 137 -23.84 -24.69 7.41
CA ASP A 137 -22.92 -25.29 6.44
C ASP A 137 -22.44 -24.26 5.42
N LYS A 138 -23.33 -23.39 4.93
CA LYS A 138 -22.97 -22.33 3.98
C LYS A 138 -22.15 -21.21 4.61
N GLU A 139 -22.48 -20.80 5.84
CA GLU A 139 -21.61 -19.89 6.59
C GLU A 139 -20.21 -20.48 6.76
N LYS A 140 -20.11 -21.78 7.07
CA LYS A 140 -18.83 -22.46 7.30
C LYS A 140 -18.01 -22.62 6.00
N GLU A 141 -18.66 -22.91 4.88
CA GLU A 141 -18.02 -22.97 3.56
C GLU A 141 -17.37 -21.62 3.21
N ILE A 142 -18.12 -20.53 3.32
CA ILE A 142 -17.64 -19.17 3.04
C ILE A 142 -16.54 -18.76 4.01
N GLU A 143 -16.70 -19.07 5.30
CA GLU A 143 -15.69 -18.84 6.33
C GLU A 143 -14.37 -19.52 5.99
N ASN A 144 -14.39 -20.77 5.56
CA ASN A 144 -13.16 -21.51 5.23
C ASN A 144 -12.42 -20.87 4.04
N ILE A 145 -13.15 -20.45 2.99
CA ILE A 145 -12.56 -19.74 1.83
C ILE A 145 -11.94 -18.42 2.27
N TYR A 146 -12.64 -17.65 3.10
CA TYR A 146 -12.16 -16.36 3.59
C TYR A 146 -10.90 -16.52 4.45
N ILE A 147 -10.91 -17.47 5.40
CA ILE A 147 -9.74 -17.77 6.25
C ILE A 147 -8.55 -18.25 5.41
N GLU A 148 -8.76 -19.08 4.37
CA GLU A 148 -7.69 -19.45 3.43
C GLU A 148 -7.10 -18.20 2.76
N GLY A 149 -7.96 -17.26 2.35
CA GLY A 149 -7.53 -15.96 1.80
C GLY A 149 -6.64 -15.17 2.76
N LEU A 150 -7.06 -15.04 4.02
CA LEU A 150 -6.28 -14.35 5.05
C LEU A 150 -4.93 -15.03 5.33
N ASN A 151 -4.91 -16.35 5.46
CA ASN A 151 -3.66 -17.10 5.68
C ASN A 151 -2.71 -16.99 4.50
N THR A 152 -3.24 -17.00 3.27
CA THR A 152 -2.43 -16.81 2.05
C THR A 152 -1.85 -15.40 1.99
N LEU A 153 -2.60 -14.39 2.44
CA LEU A 153 -2.10 -13.02 2.55
C LEU A 153 -0.99 -12.89 3.61
N GLU A 154 -1.14 -13.54 4.76
CA GLU A 154 -0.11 -13.63 5.80
C GLU A 154 1.19 -14.25 5.23
N GLN A 155 1.07 -15.32 4.45
CA GLN A 155 2.19 -15.94 3.75
C GLN A 155 2.84 -14.98 2.75
N SER A 156 2.05 -14.24 1.97
CA SER A 156 2.55 -13.22 1.03
C SER A 156 3.40 -12.16 1.74
N ASN A 157 2.89 -11.61 2.84
CA ASN A 157 3.59 -10.61 3.66
C ASN A 157 4.90 -11.18 4.25
N SER A 158 4.86 -12.41 4.75
CA SER A 158 6.05 -13.10 5.28
C SER A 158 7.13 -13.29 4.21
N LEU A 159 6.75 -13.70 2.99
CA LEU A 159 7.69 -13.88 1.88
C LEU A 159 8.34 -12.55 1.45
N TYR A 160 7.57 -11.47 1.40
CA TYR A 160 8.10 -10.14 1.08
C TYR A 160 9.07 -9.66 2.18
N SER A 161 8.70 -9.85 3.45
CA SER A 161 9.57 -9.53 4.59
C SER A 161 10.89 -10.30 4.51
N LYS A 162 10.85 -11.61 4.23
CA LYS A 162 12.06 -12.43 4.06
C LYS A 162 12.95 -11.92 2.91
N ALA A 163 12.36 -11.47 1.81
CA ALA A 163 13.12 -10.88 0.71
C ALA A 163 13.83 -9.59 1.14
N LYS A 164 13.12 -8.71 1.86
CA LYS A 164 13.66 -7.47 2.42
C LYS A 164 14.77 -7.77 3.44
N ASP A 165 14.53 -8.69 4.36
CA ASP A 165 15.52 -9.07 5.39
C ASP A 165 16.77 -9.63 4.75
N LEU A 166 16.65 -10.53 3.76
CA LEU A 166 17.79 -11.05 3.01
C LEU A 166 18.58 -9.94 2.31
N LEU A 167 17.89 -8.99 1.65
CA LEU A 167 18.55 -7.82 1.04
C LEU A 167 19.34 -7.02 2.08
N LEU A 168 18.73 -6.75 3.24
CA LEU A 168 19.37 -5.97 4.30
C LEU A 168 20.52 -6.73 4.97
N GLU A 169 20.41 -8.05 5.17
CA GLU A 169 21.48 -8.90 5.70
C GLU A 169 22.72 -8.87 4.80
N GLU A 170 22.53 -9.10 3.50
CA GLU A 170 23.62 -9.11 2.50
C GLU A 170 24.33 -7.76 2.41
N LEU A 171 23.62 -6.67 2.72
CA LEU A 171 24.14 -5.31 2.74
C LEU A 171 24.66 -4.86 4.12
N GLY A 172 24.53 -5.71 5.15
CA GLY A 172 24.92 -5.37 6.53
C GLY A 172 24.08 -4.23 7.13
N LEU A 173 22.79 -4.17 6.77
CA LEU A 173 21.82 -3.14 7.13
C LEU A 173 20.66 -3.65 8.01
N LYS A 174 20.55 -4.96 8.29
CA LYS A 174 19.40 -5.52 9.03
C LYS A 174 19.16 -4.84 10.38
N ASP A 175 20.21 -4.64 11.16
CA ASP A 175 20.16 -4.00 12.47
C ASP A 175 20.65 -2.53 12.42
N PHE A 176 20.72 -1.96 11.22
CA PHE A 176 21.22 -0.60 11.04
C PHE A 176 20.13 0.42 11.36
N ILE A 177 20.33 1.13 12.47
CA ILE A 177 19.46 2.22 12.88
C ILE A 177 19.92 3.49 12.17
N ILE A 178 18.99 4.14 11.48
CA ILE A 178 19.20 5.46 10.93
C ILE A 178 18.93 6.47 12.03
N GLU A 179 19.99 6.97 12.68
CA GLU A 179 19.86 8.05 13.64
C GLU A 179 19.40 9.34 12.95
N ASP A 180 18.43 10.02 13.58
CA ASP A 180 18.02 11.37 13.21
C ASP A 180 18.73 12.39 14.12
N ASP A 181 19.55 13.26 13.52
CA ASP A 181 20.34 14.22 14.27
C ASP A 181 19.54 15.50 14.50
N LEU A 182 19.40 15.90 15.77
CA LEU A 182 18.71 17.15 16.14
C LEU A 182 19.37 18.41 15.53
N ALA A 183 20.68 18.36 15.26
CA ALA A 183 21.42 19.44 14.63
C ALA A 183 22.64 18.89 13.85
N TYR A 184 23.00 19.55 12.77
CA TYR A 184 24.18 19.21 11.96
C TYR A 184 24.73 20.43 11.24
N THR A 185 25.98 20.33 10.79
CA THR A 185 26.67 21.39 10.03
C THR A 185 26.94 20.94 8.61
N VAL A 186 26.74 21.83 7.65
CA VAL A 186 26.99 21.57 6.23
C VAL A 186 27.99 22.59 5.69
N LYS A 187 28.96 22.14 4.91
CA LYS A 187 29.91 23.04 4.24
C LYS A 187 29.18 23.86 3.17
N LEU A 188 29.44 25.16 3.12
CA LEU A 188 28.90 26.06 2.09
C LEU A 188 29.16 25.56 0.65
N SER A 189 30.28 24.87 0.42
CA SER A 189 30.59 24.24 -0.87
C SER A 189 29.51 23.23 -1.30
N ASN A 190 28.96 22.45 -0.36
CA ASN A 190 27.95 21.43 -0.66
C ASN A 190 26.63 22.08 -1.07
N LEU A 191 26.25 23.21 -0.44
CA LEU A 191 25.08 24.00 -0.81
C LEU A 191 25.23 24.53 -2.24
N LYS A 192 26.40 25.06 -2.57
CA LYS A 192 26.72 25.56 -3.91
C LYS A 192 26.65 24.44 -4.96
N SER A 193 27.21 23.27 -4.67
CA SER A 193 27.20 22.11 -5.57
C SER A 193 25.78 21.57 -5.80
N ALA A 194 24.98 21.42 -4.75
CA ALA A 194 23.60 20.93 -4.85
C ALA A 194 22.62 22.00 -5.37
N ARG A 195 23.04 23.28 -5.38
CA ARG A 195 22.19 24.46 -5.64
C ARG A 195 20.95 24.47 -4.75
N ARG A 196 21.14 24.08 -3.48
CA ARG A 196 20.10 23.91 -2.47
C ARG A 196 20.59 24.40 -1.11
N ALA A 197 19.67 24.91 -0.31
CA ALA A 197 19.92 25.40 1.04
C ALA A 197 18.75 25.05 1.97
N ASP A 198 18.08 23.92 1.74
CA ASP A 198 17.06 23.36 2.62
C ASP A 198 17.69 22.35 3.60
N ALA A 199 17.25 22.41 4.86
CA ALA A 199 17.77 21.56 5.92
C ALA A 199 17.59 20.08 5.56
N ASP A 200 16.37 19.67 5.21
CA ASP A 200 16.02 18.27 4.98
C ASP A 200 17.01 17.57 4.06
N TYR A 201 17.29 18.12 2.87
CA TYR A 201 18.23 17.55 1.89
C TYR A 201 19.62 17.19 2.44
N PHE A 202 20.11 17.94 3.43
CA PHE A 202 21.46 17.75 3.97
C PHE A 202 21.50 16.97 5.29
N GLN A 203 20.39 16.38 5.73
CA GLN A 203 20.39 15.55 6.94
C GLN A 203 21.44 14.41 6.83
N PRO A 204 22.26 14.18 7.88
CA PRO A 204 23.34 13.19 7.83
C PRO A 204 22.87 11.76 7.55
N LYS A 205 21.62 11.44 7.92
CA LYS A 205 20.98 10.13 7.70
C LYS A 205 21.13 9.60 6.27
N TYR A 206 21.01 10.48 5.28
CA TYR A 206 21.11 10.12 3.87
C TYR A 206 22.51 9.67 3.49
N LYS A 207 23.52 10.38 3.99
CA LYS A 207 24.93 10.05 3.73
C LYS A 207 25.31 8.73 4.41
N ARG A 208 24.84 8.51 5.65
CA ARG A 208 25.13 7.28 6.42
C ARG A 208 24.72 6.02 5.65
N ILE A 209 23.53 6.02 5.03
CA ILE A 209 23.05 4.89 4.23
C ILE A 209 23.92 4.68 2.98
N VAL A 210 24.19 5.75 2.22
CA VAL A 210 25.00 5.66 1.00
C VAL A 210 26.43 5.18 1.32
N ASP A 211 27.04 5.67 2.39
CA ASP A 211 28.38 5.25 2.82
C ASP A 211 28.42 3.78 3.23
N LYS A 212 27.36 3.25 3.87
CA LYS A 212 27.27 1.82 4.22
C LYS A 212 27.24 0.91 3.01
N ILE A 213 26.54 1.31 1.95
CA ILE A 213 26.43 0.52 0.71
C ILE A 213 27.58 0.79 -0.27
N ARG A 214 28.40 1.82 -0.04
CA ARG A 214 29.51 2.22 -0.92
C ARG A 214 30.59 1.16 -1.10
N LYS A 215 30.73 0.24 -0.15
CA LYS A 215 31.67 -0.90 -0.24
C LYS A 215 31.23 -1.96 -1.26
N TYR A 216 29.97 -1.93 -1.70
CA TYR A 216 29.45 -2.80 -2.75
C TYR A 216 29.63 -2.15 -4.13
N ASN A 217 29.46 -2.93 -5.20
CA ASN A 217 29.44 -2.38 -6.55
C ASN A 217 28.18 -1.51 -6.73
N LEU A 218 28.31 -0.19 -6.57
CA LEU A 218 27.23 0.76 -6.76
C LEU A 218 27.10 1.14 -8.23
N ARG A 219 25.85 1.14 -8.73
CA ARG A 219 25.49 1.63 -10.06
C ARG A 219 24.37 2.65 -9.92
N SER A 220 24.34 3.63 -10.81
CA SER A 220 23.21 4.54 -10.92
C SER A 220 22.03 3.79 -11.55
N LEU A 221 20.79 4.08 -11.12
CA LEU A 221 19.60 3.48 -11.72
C LEU A 221 19.54 3.76 -13.23
N GLY A 222 19.96 4.96 -13.66
CA GLY A 222 19.99 5.36 -15.06
C GLY A 222 20.88 4.48 -15.96
N ASP A 223 21.92 3.87 -15.40
CA ASP A 223 22.76 2.91 -16.12
C ASP A 223 22.04 1.58 -16.34
N LEU A 224 21.23 1.16 -15.37
CA LEU A 224 20.55 -0.14 -15.35
C LEU A 224 19.28 -0.15 -16.20
N VAL A 225 18.63 1.00 -16.40
CA VAL A 225 17.31 1.07 -17.02
C VAL A 225 17.19 2.19 -18.06
N SER A 226 16.27 2.01 -19.00
CA SER A 226 15.71 3.06 -19.83
C SER A 226 14.39 3.54 -19.23
N ILE A 227 14.17 4.86 -19.21
CA ILE A 227 13.02 5.49 -18.57
C ILE A 227 12.07 6.02 -19.64
N LYS A 228 10.78 5.69 -19.52
CA LYS A 228 9.69 6.33 -20.27
C LYS A 228 8.70 6.98 -19.30
N LYS A 229 8.29 8.21 -19.57
CA LYS A 229 7.30 8.93 -18.76
C LYS A 229 5.88 8.43 -19.06
N GLY A 230 4.98 8.55 -18.09
CA GLY A 230 3.55 8.41 -18.31
C GLY A 230 2.92 9.61 -19.00
N PHE A 231 1.60 9.55 -19.18
CA PHE A 231 0.80 10.56 -19.86
C PHE A 231 0.16 11.53 -18.85
N GLU A 232 0.20 12.83 -19.14
CA GLU A 232 -0.43 13.89 -18.35
C GLU A 232 -1.68 14.40 -19.08
N PRO A 233 -2.86 13.78 -18.88
CA PRO A 233 -4.11 14.32 -19.40
C PRO A 233 -4.54 15.57 -18.60
N GLY A 234 -5.30 16.45 -19.25
CA GLY A 234 -6.15 17.39 -18.52
C GLY A 234 -7.25 16.65 -17.75
N SER A 235 -7.77 17.25 -16.67
CA SER A 235 -8.83 16.66 -15.86
C SER A 235 -10.10 16.32 -16.66
N ASP A 236 -10.31 17.03 -17.76
CA ASP A 236 -11.49 16.90 -18.63
C ASP A 236 -11.48 15.60 -19.46
N GLU A 237 -10.35 14.91 -19.55
CA GLU A 237 -10.22 13.64 -20.26
C GLU A 237 -10.64 12.43 -19.41
N TYR A 238 -10.90 12.63 -18.12
CA TYR A 238 -11.31 11.54 -17.21
C TYR A 238 -12.78 11.17 -17.41
N GLN A 239 -13.02 9.89 -17.69
CA GLN A 239 -14.34 9.31 -17.86
C GLN A 239 -14.63 8.26 -16.79
N GLU A 240 -15.91 7.96 -16.60
CA GLU A 240 -16.39 6.89 -15.70
C GLU A 240 -16.43 5.52 -16.38
N GLU A 241 -16.26 5.46 -17.70
CA GLU A 241 -16.20 4.24 -18.51
C GLU A 241 -15.10 4.35 -19.58
N GLY A 242 -14.59 3.22 -20.08
CA GLY A 242 -13.58 3.19 -21.15
C GLY A 242 -12.37 2.32 -20.83
N LYS A 243 -11.17 2.78 -21.22
CA LYS A 243 -9.89 2.08 -20.97
C LYS A 243 -9.19 2.64 -19.75
N LEU A 244 -8.53 1.79 -18.97
CA LEU A 244 -8.01 2.14 -17.65
C LEU A 244 -6.97 3.27 -17.71
N PHE A 245 -7.13 4.28 -16.88
CA PHE A 245 -6.11 5.28 -16.58
C PHE A 245 -5.46 4.97 -15.23
N ILE A 246 -4.25 4.42 -15.27
CA ILE A 246 -3.54 3.93 -14.10
C ILE A 246 -2.90 5.11 -13.39
N ARG A 247 -3.47 5.51 -12.25
CA ARG A 247 -3.01 6.64 -11.44
C ARG A 247 -1.94 6.21 -10.44
N VAL A 248 -1.22 7.20 -9.88
CA VAL A 248 -0.26 6.97 -8.78
C VAL A 248 -0.92 6.20 -7.63
N SER A 249 -2.14 6.57 -7.24
CA SER A 249 -2.92 5.91 -6.18
C SER A 249 -3.31 4.46 -6.49
N SER A 250 -3.19 4.04 -7.75
CA SER A 250 -3.45 2.67 -8.19
C SER A 250 -2.20 1.79 -8.12
N ILE A 251 -1.01 2.34 -7.85
CA ILE A 251 0.23 1.54 -7.79
C ILE A 251 0.55 1.17 -6.34
N SER A 252 0.85 -0.11 -6.11
CA SER A 252 1.42 -0.62 -4.86
C SER A 252 2.60 -1.53 -5.15
N LYS A 253 3.43 -1.80 -4.14
CA LYS A 253 4.55 -2.76 -4.26
C LYS A 253 4.10 -4.18 -4.66
N HIS A 254 2.83 -4.52 -4.43
CA HIS A 254 2.26 -5.85 -4.72
C HIS A 254 1.46 -5.91 -6.04
N GLY A 255 1.21 -4.78 -6.69
CA GLY A 255 0.41 -4.74 -7.91
C GLY A 255 -0.37 -3.47 -8.13
N ILE A 256 -1.17 -3.47 -9.19
CA ILE A 256 -2.12 -2.41 -9.49
C ILE A 256 -3.39 -2.65 -8.67
N ILE A 257 -3.77 -1.68 -7.86
CA ILE A 257 -4.95 -1.70 -7.01
C ILE A 257 -6.13 -1.17 -7.80
N ASP A 258 -7.23 -1.93 -7.73
CA ASP A 258 -8.54 -1.50 -8.18
C ASP A 258 -9.17 -0.56 -7.13
N LYS A 259 -8.82 0.73 -7.19
CA LYS A 259 -9.39 1.76 -6.32
C LYS A 259 -9.55 3.07 -7.08
N ASP A 260 -10.74 3.65 -6.99
CA ASP A 260 -11.10 4.94 -7.60
C ASP A 260 -10.69 5.00 -9.08
N GLN A 261 -11.02 3.92 -9.84
CA GLN A 261 -10.63 3.79 -11.24
C GLN A 261 -11.13 4.98 -12.04
N LYS A 262 -10.25 5.49 -12.90
CA LYS A 262 -10.58 6.47 -13.93
C LYS A 262 -10.27 5.86 -15.27
N TYR A 263 -11.03 6.27 -16.26
CA TYR A 263 -10.92 5.74 -17.61
C TYR A 263 -10.66 6.86 -18.61
N LEU A 264 -10.08 6.50 -19.74
CA LEU A 264 -9.95 7.33 -20.93
C LEU A 264 -10.90 6.78 -22.01
N SER A 265 -11.28 7.64 -22.94
CA SER A 265 -12.00 7.21 -24.14
C SER A 265 -11.19 6.17 -24.93
N ASN A 266 -11.89 5.30 -25.64
CA ASN A 266 -11.24 4.28 -26.48
C ASN A 266 -10.36 4.93 -27.54
N GLU A 267 -10.83 6.03 -28.15
CA GLU A 267 -10.12 6.78 -29.18
C GLU A 267 -8.78 7.30 -28.65
N LEU A 268 -8.79 7.98 -27.49
CA LEU A 268 -7.59 8.52 -26.87
C LEU A 268 -6.63 7.39 -26.45
N TYR A 269 -7.17 6.31 -25.89
CA TYR A 269 -6.37 5.13 -25.55
C TYR A 269 -5.61 4.57 -26.76
N TYR A 270 -6.28 4.36 -27.91
CA TYR A 270 -5.62 3.79 -29.10
C TYR A 270 -4.55 4.71 -29.67
N VAL A 271 -4.69 6.03 -29.54
CA VAL A 271 -3.65 7.01 -29.90
C VAL A 271 -2.44 6.89 -28.96
N LEU A 272 -2.66 6.76 -27.65
CA LEU A 272 -1.62 6.81 -26.63
C LEU A 272 -0.92 5.47 -26.39
N ARG A 273 -1.60 4.35 -26.62
CA ARG A 273 -1.14 3.02 -26.16
C ARG A 273 0.25 2.65 -26.65
N LYS A 274 0.62 3.06 -27.86
CA LYS A 274 1.95 2.79 -28.43
C LYS A 274 3.09 3.31 -27.55
N ASP A 275 2.90 4.48 -26.95
CA ASP A 275 3.93 5.22 -26.23
C ASP A 275 3.78 5.17 -24.70
N PHE A 276 2.58 4.88 -24.19
CA PHE A 276 2.28 4.96 -22.75
C PHE A 276 1.68 3.69 -22.14
N GLU A 277 1.25 2.70 -22.92
CA GLU A 277 0.79 1.41 -22.37
C GLU A 277 1.99 0.66 -21.76
N PRO A 278 1.92 0.26 -20.48
CA PRO A 278 3.01 -0.47 -19.84
C PRO A 278 3.09 -1.90 -20.34
N LYS A 279 4.30 -2.45 -20.41
CA LYS A 279 4.55 -3.79 -20.91
C LYS A 279 4.95 -4.73 -19.78
N THR A 280 4.51 -5.98 -19.85
CA THR A 280 4.96 -7.04 -18.95
C THR A 280 6.49 -7.06 -18.85
N GLY A 281 7.00 -7.18 -17.62
CA GLY A 281 8.43 -7.14 -17.31
C GLY A 281 9.00 -5.74 -17.10
N GLU A 282 8.28 -4.68 -17.47
CA GLU A 282 8.65 -3.31 -17.09
C GLU A 282 8.36 -3.07 -15.60
N ILE A 283 9.16 -2.19 -14.98
CA ILE A 283 8.92 -1.72 -13.62
C ILE A 283 8.14 -0.41 -13.70
N LEU A 284 6.98 -0.36 -13.06
CA LEU A 284 6.23 0.86 -12.83
C LEU A 284 6.78 1.52 -11.56
N LEU A 285 7.19 2.79 -11.66
CA LEU A 285 7.76 3.56 -10.56
C LEU A 285 6.99 4.86 -10.39
N THR A 286 6.46 5.10 -9.19
CA THR A 286 5.82 6.39 -8.85
C THR A 286 6.89 7.47 -8.63
N LYS A 287 6.66 8.65 -9.19
CA LYS A 287 7.55 9.82 -9.08
C LYS A 287 6.90 11.07 -8.49
N ASP A 288 5.57 11.15 -8.48
CA ASP A 288 4.82 12.29 -7.94
C ASP A 288 3.89 11.82 -6.81
N ALA A 289 3.55 12.74 -5.89
CA ALA A 289 2.68 12.55 -4.72
C ALA A 289 3.20 11.54 -3.68
N THR A 290 3.41 10.28 -4.07
CA THR A 290 4.02 9.23 -3.25
C THR A 290 5.19 8.59 -4.01
N PRO A 291 6.31 9.30 -4.18
CA PRO A 291 7.44 8.81 -4.98
C PRO A 291 8.07 7.56 -4.36
N GLY A 292 8.56 6.66 -5.21
CA GLY A 292 9.38 5.53 -4.77
C GLY A 292 8.68 4.18 -4.60
N ILE A 293 7.44 4.02 -5.06
CA ILE A 293 6.78 2.71 -5.13
C ILE A 293 7.16 2.07 -6.47
N ALA A 294 7.88 0.95 -6.41
CA ALA A 294 8.29 0.17 -7.57
C ALA A 294 7.54 -1.16 -7.65
N TYR A 295 6.96 -1.47 -8.82
CA TYR A 295 6.28 -2.74 -9.07
C TYR A 295 6.64 -3.31 -10.44
N VAL A 296 7.03 -4.59 -10.49
CA VAL A 296 7.28 -5.30 -11.74
C VAL A 296 5.96 -5.78 -12.33
N LEU A 297 5.59 -5.29 -13.51
CA LEU A 297 4.34 -5.67 -14.16
C LEU A 297 4.39 -7.14 -14.62
N LYS A 298 3.52 -7.98 -14.05
CA LYS A 298 3.48 -9.44 -14.29
C LYS A 298 2.56 -9.86 -15.41
N GLU A 299 1.45 -9.14 -15.56
CA GLU A 299 0.42 -9.44 -16.54
C GLU A 299 0.20 -8.22 -17.43
N PRO A 300 -0.17 -8.42 -18.71
CA PRO A 300 -0.56 -7.32 -19.57
C PRO A 300 -1.72 -6.54 -18.94
N VAL A 301 -1.65 -5.22 -19.01
CA VAL A 301 -2.73 -4.34 -18.56
C VAL A 301 -3.08 -3.40 -19.69
N GLU A 302 -4.32 -3.46 -20.14
CA GLU A 302 -4.87 -2.52 -21.11
C GLU A 302 -5.17 -1.19 -20.42
N GLY A 303 -4.17 -0.32 -20.35
CA GLY A 303 -4.32 0.99 -19.73
C GLY A 303 -3.15 1.93 -19.98
N ILE A 304 -3.39 3.22 -19.74
CA ILE A 304 -2.38 4.27 -19.87
C ILE A 304 -1.94 4.68 -18.47
N ILE A 305 -0.63 4.73 -18.24
CA ILE A 305 -0.09 5.21 -16.96
C ILE A 305 -0.10 6.75 -16.88
N ALA A 306 -0.45 7.26 -15.70
CA ALA A 306 -0.42 8.69 -15.42
C ALA A 306 1.01 9.25 -15.41
N GLY A 307 1.17 10.56 -15.68
CA GLY A 307 2.46 11.25 -15.72
C GLY A 307 3.26 11.18 -14.43
N GLY A 308 2.59 10.97 -13.29
CA GLY A 308 3.21 10.69 -12.00
C GLY A 308 3.83 9.30 -11.86
N ILE A 309 3.75 8.48 -12.90
CA ILE A 309 4.36 7.15 -13.01
C ILE A 309 5.34 7.17 -14.18
N ILE A 310 6.45 6.45 -14.03
CA ILE A 310 7.40 6.17 -15.10
C ILE A 310 7.55 4.66 -15.27
N ARG A 311 7.93 4.25 -16.49
CA ARG A 311 8.23 2.86 -16.83
C ARG A 311 9.74 2.71 -16.95
N LEU A 312 10.27 1.73 -16.25
CA LEU A 312 11.67 1.35 -16.32
C LEU A 312 11.78 0.03 -17.09
N LYS A 313 12.53 0.05 -18.17
CA LYS A 313 12.90 -1.16 -18.91
C LYS A 313 14.39 -1.43 -18.69
N LEU A 314 14.71 -2.63 -18.22
CA LEU A 314 16.09 -3.05 -17.96
C LEU A 314 16.95 -2.99 -19.23
N LYS A 315 18.21 -2.55 -19.07
CA LYS A 315 19.25 -2.51 -20.10
C LYS A 315 20.26 -3.63 -19.96
N GLU A 316 20.50 -4.07 -18.73
CA GLU A 316 21.48 -5.09 -18.38
C GLU A 316 20.78 -6.31 -17.79
N ASP A 317 21.53 -7.41 -17.70
CA ASP A 317 21.12 -8.58 -16.95
C ASP A 317 21.12 -8.25 -15.45
N ILE A 318 19.96 -7.91 -14.90
CA ILE A 318 19.68 -7.71 -13.46
C ILE A 318 18.26 -8.23 -13.17
N GLU A 319 18.04 -8.84 -12.01
CA GLU A 319 16.69 -9.29 -11.67
C GLU A 319 15.75 -8.10 -11.42
N SER A 320 14.62 -8.04 -12.13
CA SER A 320 13.68 -6.91 -12.05
C SER A 320 13.07 -6.73 -10.66
N GLU A 321 12.79 -7.82 -9.97
CA GLU A 321 12.21 -7.86 -8.63
C GLU A 321 13.23 -7.45 -7.57
N TYR A 322 14.49 -7.82 -7.76
CA TYR A 322 15.59 -7.34 -6.93
C TYR A 322 15.71 -5.82 -7.03
N LEU A 323 15.70 -5.29 -8.26
CA LEU A 323 15.79 -3.85 -8.50
C LEU A 323 14.59 -3.10 -7.88
N ALA A 324 13.37 -3.61 -8.09
CA ALA A 324 12.17 -3.05 -7.48
C ALA A 324 12.23 -3.10 -5.95
N LEU A 325 12.71 -4.20 -5.36
CA LEU A 325 12.87 -4.31 -3.90
C LEU A 325 13.91 -3.32 -3.38
N CYS A 326 15.03 -3.10 -4.08
CA CYS A 326 16.03 -2.09 -3.69
C CYS A 326 15.39 -0.70 -3.60
N VAL A 327 14.59 -0.30 -4.59
CA VAL A 327 13.86 0.97 -4.61
C VAL A 327 12.86 1.05 -3.45
N ASN A 328 12.09 0.00 -3.21
CA ASN A 328 11.09 -0.05 -2.12
C ASN A 328 11.70 -0.17 -0.71
N SER A 329 12.96 -0.59 -0.59
CA SER A 329 13.66 -0.75 0.68
C SER A 329 14.21 0.58 1.23
N MET A 330 14.71 0.58 2.46
CA MET A 330 15.36 1.77 3.06
C MET A 330 16.52 2.32 2.20
N ILE A 331 17.15 1.47 1.37
CA ILE A 331 18.22 1.88 0.46
C ILE A 331 17.70 2.90 -0.56
N GLY A 332 16.56 2.60 -1.18
CA GLY A 332 15.91 3.50 -2.12
C GLY A 332 15.18 4.63 -1.41
N GLN A 333 14.30 4.30 -0.45
CA GLN A 333 13.40 5.27 0.17
C GLN A 333 14.14 6.45 0.82
N VAL A 334 15.27 6.22 1.49
CA VAL A 334 16.06 7.27 2.15
C VAL A 334 16.72 8.21 1.12
N GLN A 335 17.15 7.69 -0.03
CA GLN A 335 17.67 8.53 -1.12
C GLN A 335 16.55 9.32 -1.80
N ILE A 336 15.37 8.70 -1.95
CA ILE A 336 14.19 9.34 -2.55
C ILE A 336 13.68 10.46 -1.64
N GLU A 337 13.61 10.24 -0.33
CA GLU A 337 13.26 11.27 0.67
C GLU A 337 14.19 12.48 0.59
N ARG A 338 15.50 12.25 0.40
CA ARG A 338 16.47 13.33 0.17
C ARG A 338 16.16 14.12 -1.10
N ASP A 339 15.99 13.43 -2.22
CA ASP A 339 16.02 14.05 -3.54
C ASP A 339 14.66 14.60 -3.97
N ALA A 340 13.57 13.94 -3.57
CA ALA A 340 12.22 14.38 -3.87
C ALA A 340 11.85 15.62 -3.05
N GLY A 341 11.07 16.51 -3.62
CA GLY A 341 10.63 17.70 -2.91
C GLY A 341 9.48 18.43 -3.60
N GLY A 342 8.90 19.38 -2.88
CA GLY A 342 7.79 20.22 -3.36
C GLY A 342 6.88 20.64 -2.20
N SER A 343 6.28 21.84 -2.31
CA SER A 343 5.50 22.42 -1.20
C SER A 343 4.08 21.87 -1.09
N VAL A 344 3.48 21.47 -2.22
CA VAL A 344 2.09 20.96 -2.27
C VAL A 344 2.08 19.51 -2.72
N ILE A 345 2.82 19.20 -3.79
CA ILE A 345 3.00 17.84 -4.31
C ILE A 345 4.50 17.55 -4.31
N VAL A 346 4.87 16.41 -3.75
CA VAL A 346 6.25 15.93 -3.77
C VAL A 346 6.55 15.40 -5.16
N HIS A 347 7.63 15.89 -5.77
CA HIS A 347 8.09 15.49 -7.09
C HIS A 347 9.50 14.93 -7.02
N TRP A 348 9.73 13.78 -7.65
CA TRP A 348 11.04 13.20 -7.86
C TRP A 348 11.38 13.29 -9.35
N LYS A 349 12.35 14.14 -9.70
CA LYS A 349 12.62 14.49 -11.11
C LYS A 349 13.33 13.32 -11.82
N PRO A 350 13.12 13.14 -13.14
CA PRO A 350 13.75 12.06 -13.90
C PRO A 350 15.28 11.98 -13.79
N ASP A 351 15.98 13.11 -13.69
CA ASP A 351 17.43 13.09 -13.54
C ASP A 351 17.85 12.64 -12.13
N GLN A 352 17.12 13.05 -11.10
CA GLN A 352 17.31 12.54 -9.73
C GLN A 352 17.01 11.04 -9.64
N ILE A 353 16.00 10.56 -10.38
CA ILE A 353 15.69 9.13 -10.46
C ILE A 353 16.86 8.35 -11.05
N LYS A 354 17.49 8.86 -12.12
CA LYS A 354 18.66 8.20 -12.72
C LYS A 354 19.83 8.12 -11.75
N ASP A 355 19.99 9.13 -10.90
CA ASP A 355 21.10 9.23 -9.95
C ASP A 355 20.94 8.32 -8.72
N LEU A 356 19.78 7.67 -8.54
CA LEU A 356 19.55 6.73 -7.44
C LEU A 356 20.62 5.65 -7.42
N GLN A 357 21.31 5.49 -6.28
CA GLN A 357 22.39 4.52 -6.14
C GLN A 357 21.82 3.14 -5.76
N ILE A 358 22.11 2.14 -6.58
CA ILE A 358 21.68 0.76 -6.39
C ILE A 358 22.92 -0.13 -6.15
N PRO A 359 23.00 -0.86 -5.04
CA PRO A 359 24.04 -1.88 -4.86
C PRO A 359 23.77 -3.08 -5.75
N ILE A 360 24.81 -3.59 -6.42
CA ILE A 360 24.74 -4.79 -7.25
C ILE A 360 25.30 -5.97 -6.46
N LEU A 361 24.41 -6.79 -5.92
CA LEU A 361 24.76 -8.06 -5.27
C LEU A 361 25.04 -9.17 -6.30
N SER A 362 25.53 -10.32 -5.83
CA SER A 362 25.78 -11.48 -6.71
C SER A 362 24.50 -11.92 -7.43
N LYS A 363 24.64 -12.44 -8.65
CA LYS A 363 23.50 -12.94 -9.45
C LYS A 363 22.66 -13.97 -8.71
N PHE A 364 23.32 -14.87 -7.99
CA PHE A 364 22.66 -15.87 -7.16
C PHE A 364 21.81 -15.25 -6.04
N THR A 365 22.33 -14.22 -5.36
CA THR A 365 21.60 -13.49 -4.33
C THR A 365 20.41 -12.72 -4.93
N GLN A 366 20.61 -12.05 -6.07
CA GLN A 366 19.53 -11.36 -6.80
C GLN A 366 18.39 -12.33 -7.13
N GLN A 367 18.70 -13.52 -7.66
CA GLN A 367 17.71 -14.54 -8.00
C GLN A 367 16.92 -15.01 -6.78
N LYS A 368 17.60 -15.30 -5.66
CA LYS A 368 16.92 -15.70 -4.42
C LYS A 368 15.93 -14.65 -3.93
N ILE A 369 16.35 -13.39 -3.93
CA ILE A 369 15.50 -12.25 -3.56
C ILE A 369 14.31 -12.16 -4.52
N ALA A 370 14.57 -12.23 -5.83
CA ALA A 370 13.56 -12.14 -6.86
C ALA A 370 12.50 -13.25 -6.73
N ASP A 371 12.92 -14.48 -6.45
CA ASP A 371 12.01 -15.62 -6.27
C ASP A 371 11.11 -15.46 -5.04
N LEU A 372 11.63 -14.91 -3.94
CA LEU A 372 10.82 -14.60 -2.76
C LEU A 372 9.77 -13.53 -3.06
N VAL A 373 10.16 -12.47 -3.78
CA VAL A 373 9.22 -11.41 -4.20
C VAL A 373 8.16 -11.94 -5.17
N ARG A 374 8.54 -12.76 -6.16
CA ARG A 374 7.60 -13.41 -7.08
C ARG A 374 6.57 -14.26 -6.33
N LYS A 375 7.03 -15.17 -5.47
CA LYS A 375 6.15 -16.01 -4.64
C LYS A 375 5.25 -15.19 -3.72
N SER A 376 5.77 -14.07 -3.18
CA SER A 376 4.96 -13.14 -2.40
C SER A 376 3.82 -12.54 -3.24
N HIS A 377 4.10 -12.08 -4.45
CA HIS A 377 3.09 -11.49 -5.33
C HIS A 377 2.06 -12.52 -5.79
N GLU A 378 2.49 -13.74 -6.15
CA GLU A 378 1.59 -14.85 -6.48
C GLU A 378 0.63 -15.18 -5.33
N ALA A 379 1.15 -15.27 -4.10
CA ALA A 379 0.32 -15.47 -2.91
C ALA A 379 -0.63 -14.28 -2.66
N HIS A 380 -0.19 -13.05 -2.91
CA HIS A 380 -1.04 -11.86 -2.78
C HIS A 380 -2.23 -11.91 -3.76
N THR A 381 -1.98 -12.26 -5.02
CA THR A 381 -3.04 -12.42 -6.03
C THR A 381 -4.00 -13.54 -5.63
N LYS A 382 -3.49 -14.71 -5.25
CA LYS A 382 -4.33 -15.84 -4.78
C LYS A 382 -5.20 -15.44 -3.58
N ALA A 383 -4.65 -14.68 -2.63
CA ALA A 383 -5.41 -14.21 -1.47
C ALA A 383 -6.58 -13.30 -1.88
N LYS A 384 -6.34 -12.36 -2.82
CA LYS A 384 -7.40 -11.51 -3.38
C LYS A 384 -8.48 -12.35 -4.07
N ASP A 385 -8.10 -13.34 -4.86
CA ASP A 385 -9.05 -14.21 -5.56
C ASP A 385 -9.92 -15.01 -4.58
N LEU A 386 -9.34 -15.50 -3.49
CA LEU A 386 -10.08 -16.22 -2.43
C LEU A 386 -11.07 -15.30 -1.72
N LEU A 387 -10.67 -14.09 -1.36
CA LEU A 387 -11.58 -13.11 -0.74
C LEU A 387 -12.69 -12.69 -1.71
N GLU A 388 -12.38 -12.51 -2.99
CA GLU A 388 -13.37 -12.25 -4.04
C GLU A 388 -14.33 -13.43 -4.22
N LYS A 389 -13.82 -14.66 -4.20
CA LYS A 389 -14.66 -15.87 -4.24
C LYS A 389 -15.61 -15.92 -3.04
N ALA A 390 -15.15 -15.63 -1.82
CA ALA A 390 -16.00 -15.60 -0.64
C ALA A 390 -17.15 -14.58 -0.81
N LYS A 391 -16.87 -13.38 -1.34
CA LYS A 391 -17.90 -12.37 -1.67
C LYS A 391 -18.89 -12.87 -2.71
N LYS A 392 -18.42 -13.52 -3.78
CA LYS A 392 -19.27 -14.10 -4.84
C LYS A 392 -20.18 -15.22 -4.34
N GLU A 393 -19.70 -16.08 -3.45
CA GLU A 393 -20.55 -17.12 -2.86
C GLU A 393 -21.67 -16.51 -2.00
N VAL A 394 -21.40 -15.42 -1.27
CA VAL A 394 -22.44 -14.67 -0.56
C VAL A 394 -23.49 -14.12 -1.54
N GLU A 395 -23.08 -13.51 -2.64
CA GLU A 395 -24.05 -12.99 -3.63
C GLU A 395 -24.89 -14.10 -4.27
N ARG A 396 -24.32 -15.29 -4.50
CA ARG A 396 -25.10 -16.44 -4.97
C ARG A 396 -26.16 -16.88 -3.96
N LEU A 397 -25.87 -16.82 -2.67
CA LEU A 397 -26.85 -17.11 -1.62
C LEU A 397 -27.99 -16.09 -1.56
N ILE A 398 -27.74 -14.84 -1.96
CA ILE A 398 -28.77 -13.78 -1.97
C ILE A 398 -29.69 -13.89 -3.19
N ASN A 399 -29.14 -14.34 -4.33
CA ASN A 399 -29.86 -14.41 -5.60
C ASN A 399 -30.63 -15.72 -5.81
N ASN A 400 -30.36 -16.75 -5.01
CA ASN A 400 -31.11 -18.00 -4.95
C ASN A 400 -32.21 -17.93 -3.90
#